data_AF-A0A9P6AE87-F1
#
_entry.id   AF-A0A9P6AE87-F1
#
_cell.length_a   1.000
_cell.length_b   1.000
_cell.length_c   1.000
_cell.angle_alpha   90.00
_cell.angle_beta   90.00
_cell.angle_gamma   90.00
#
_symmetry.space_group_name_H-M   'P 1'
#
loop_
_entity.id
_entity.type
_entity.pdbx_description
1 polymer ?
#
loop_
_entity_poly.entity_id
_entity_poly.type
_entity_poly.pdbx_seq_one_letter_code
_entity_poly.pdbx_strand_id
1 'polypeptide(L)'
;MTKKGEYALDGPDADDDIIEAGLHVPNSSLNICGESFIAADGDRVKTPGEHFSDTGVMAGVCHHDRVVMWVNMWTPSEQQFYTLALIDTIMAELPMHW
;
A
#
# COMPACT_ATOMS: atom_id res chain seq x y z
N MET A 1 -25.73 1.16 19.97
CA MET A 1 -26.97 1.91 19.68
C MET A 1 -26.54 3.29 19.20
N THR A 2 -26.30 3.45 17.89
CA THR A 2 -27.18 4.21 16.94
C THR A 2 -27.19 5.71 17.31
N LYS A 3 -26.87 6.72 16.49
CA LYS A 3 -26.57 6.93 15.08
C LYS A 3 -26.03 8.39 14.98
N LYS A 4 -25.09 8.70 14.09
CA LYS A 4 -25.07 9.91 13.23
C LYS A 4 -23.74 9.99 12.46
N GLY A 5 -23.61 9.10 11.48
CA GLY A 5 -22.92 9.46 10.24
C GLY A 5 -24.03 9.77 9.26
N GLU A 6 -24.57 10.98 9.33
CA GLU A 6 -25.44 11.50 8.28
C GLU A 6 -24.49 11.87 7.16
N TYR A 7 -24.18 10.90 6.30
CA TYR A 7 -23.78 11.23 4.93
C TYR A 7 -25.01 11.90 4.34
N ALA A 8 -25.03 13.23 4.44
CA ALA A 8 -25.96 14.04 3.69
C ALA A 8 -25.78 13.61 2.23
N LEU A 9 -26.80 12.92 1.72
CA LEU A 9 -26.99 12.80 0.29
C LEU A 9 -27.46 14.18 -0.17
N ASP A 10 -26.56 15.16 -0.17
CA ASP A 10 -26.74 16.35 -1.00
C ASP A 10 -26.40 15.92 -2.43
N GLY A 11 -27.30 15.10 -2.99
CA GLY A 11 -27.30 14.84 -4.41
C GLY A 11 -27.73 16.13 -5.11
N PRO A 12 -26.96 16.67 -6.07
CA PRO A 12 -27.54 17.59 -7.03
C PRO A 12 -28.53 16.76 -7.85
N ASP A 13 -29.82 17.00 -7.60
CA ASP A 13 -30.96 16.72 -8.47
C ASP A 13 -30.88 15.41 -9.27
N ALA A 14 -31.61 14.40 -8.81
CA ALA A 14 -31.79 13.10 -9.47
C ALA A 14 -32.46 13.15 -10.87
N ASP A 15 -32.56 14.32 -11.50
CA ASP A 15 -33.28 14.52 -12.75
C ASP A 15 -32.42 14.40 -14.02
N ASP A 16 -31.09 14.29 -13.94
CA ASP A 16 -30.26 14.08 -15.13
C ASP A 16 -28.95 13.32 -14.81
N ASP A 17 -29.04 12.08 -14.31
CA ASP A 17 -27.88 11.17 -14.26
C ASP A 17 -27.56 10.65 -15.67
N ILE A 18 -26.96 11.54 -16.47
CA ILE A 18 -26.72 11.35 -17.90
C ILE A 18 -25.51 10.44 -18.11
N ILE A 19 -25.63 9.55 -19.10
CA ILE A 19 -24.50 8.82 -19.63
C ILE A 19 -23.85 9.68 -20.71
N GLU A 20 -22.68 10.23 -20.40
CA GLU A 20 -21.87 11.02 -21.32
C GLU A 20 -21.54 10.24 -22.61
N ALA A 21 -21.48 10.93 -23.74
CA ALA A 21 -21.26 10.29 -25.03
C ALA A 21 -19.88 9.58 -25.08
N GLY A 22 -19.91 8.26 -25.28
CA GLY A 22 -18.71 7.41 -25.30
C GLY A 22 -18.38 6.74 -23.96
N LEU A 23 -19.14 7.02 -22.91
CA LEU A 23 -19.07 6.33 -21.62
C LEU A 23 -20.23 5.33 -21.49
N HIS A 24 -20.02 4.29 -20.68
CA HIS A 24 -21.05 3.26 -20.40
C HIS A 24 -21.55 3.34 -18.96
N VAL A 25 -21.18 4.40 -18.24
CA VAL A 25 -21.47 4.59 -16.82
C VAL A 25 -22.12 5.96 -16.63
N PRO A 26 -23.09 6.09 -15.70
CA PRO A 26 -23.69 7.37 -15.39
C PRO A 26 -22.67 8.35 -14.81
N ASN A 27 -22.94 9.65 -14.99
CA ASN A 27 -22.08 10.72 -14.49
C ASN A 27 -21.89 10.65 -12.97
N SER A 28 -22.93 10.25 -12.22
CA SER A 28 -22.85 10.02 -10.77
C SER A 28 -21.77 9.00 -10.40
N SER A 29 -21.69 7.89 -11.12
CA SER A 29 -20.71 6.81 -10.89
C SER A 29 -19.30 7.26 -11.27
N LEU A 30 -19.17 8.10 -12.29
CA LEU A 30 -17.91 8.68 -12.71
C LEU A 30 -17.39 9.70 -11.69
N ASN A 31 -18.25 10.56 -11.15
CA ASN A 31 -17.90 11.52 -10.11
C ASN A 31 -17.47 10.82 -8.82
N ILE A 32 -18.23 9.83 -8.36
CA ILE A 32 -17.85 9.02 -7.19
C ILE A 32 -16.50 8.34 -7.42
N CYS A 33 -16.27 7.79 -8.62
CA CYS A 33 -14.99 7.18 -8.98
C CYS A 33 -13.85 8.21 -8.91
N GLY A 34 -14.04 9.41 -9.48
CA GLY A 34 -13.06 10.49 -9.45
C GLY A 34 -12.75 11.01 -8.04
N GLU A 35 -13.77 11.16 -7.20
CA GLU A 35 -13.62 11.55 -5.79
C GLU A 35 -12.92 10.46 -4.96
N SER A 36 -13.17 9.19 -5.28
CA SER A 36 -12.52 8.06 -4.62
C SER A 36 -11.09 7.78 -5.13
N PHE A 37 -10.72 8.32 -6.29
CA PHE A 37 -9.39 8.14 -6.89
C PHE A 37 -8.37 9.08 -6.26
N ILE A 38 -8.12 8.89 -4.96
CA ILE A 38 -7.03 9.54 -4.25
C ILE A 38 -5.77 8.73 -4.54
N ALA A 39 -5.10 9.04 -5.67
CA ALA A 39 -3.91 8.33 -6.14
C ALA A 39 -2.77 8.32 -5.10
N ALA A 40 -2.69 9.37 -4.28
CA ALA A 40 -1.87 9.44 -3.09
C ALA A 40 -2.37 10.60 -2.23
N ASP A 41 -2.82 10.32 -1.00
CA ASP A 41 -3.03 11.36 -0.01
C ASP A 41 -1.65 11.72 0.56
N GLY A 42 -1.10 12.86 0.14
CA GLY A 42 0.22 13.32 0.57
C GLY A 42 0.31 13.60 2.07
N ASP A 43 -0.83 13.86 2.71
CA ASP A 43 -0.93 14.09 4.15
C ASP A 43 -1.05 12.78 4.94
N ARG A 44 -1.36 11.66 4.27
CA ARG A 44 -1.35 10.33 4.87
C ARG A 44 0.01 9.69 4.69
N VAL A 45 0.68 9.46 5.82
CA VAL A 45 1.87 8.60 5.88
C VAL A 45 1.46 7.22 5.36
N LYS A 46 2.09 6.75 4.27
CA LYS A 46 1.79 5.47 3.60
C LYS A 46 1.86 4.26 4.52
N THR A 47 2.61 4.40 5.61
CA THR A 47 2.75 3.39 6.65
C THR A 47 2.71 4.09 8.01
N PRO A 48 1.51 4.37 8.56
CA PRO A 48 1.41 4.91 9.91
C PRO A 48 1.94 3.83 10.87
N GLY A 49 2.95 4.16 11.69
CA GLY A 49 3.49 3.22 12.68
C GLY A 49 2.48 2.76 13.74
N GLU A 50 1.31 3.42 13.81
CA GLU A 50 0.17 3.02 14.63
C GLU A 50 -0.53 1.74 14.11
N HIS A 51 -0.40 1.44 12.81
CA HIS A 51 -1.07 0.30 12.17
C HIS A 51 -0.10 -0.76 11.66
N PHE A 52 1.16 -0.41 11.45
CA PHE A 52 2.18 -1.33 10.95
C PHE A 52 3.39 -1.29 11.87
N SER A 53 3.68 -2.42 12.53
CA SER A 53 4.90 -2.61 13.32
C SER A 53 6.14 -2.67 12.43
N ASP A 54 5.97 -3.14 11.20
CA ASP A 54 7.03 -3.26 10.21
C ASP A 54 7.06 -2.01 9.35
N THR A 55 8.23 -1.37 9.34
CA THR A 55 8.50 -0.12 8.62
C THR A 55 9.18 -0.35 7.27
N GLY A 56 9.61 -1.59 6.99
CA GLY A 56 10.22 -1.96 5.73
C GLY A 56 10.54 -3.45 5.64
N VAL A 57 10.93 -3.88 4.45
CA VAL A 57 11.42 -5.23 4.16
C VAL A 57 12.78 -5.11 3.46
N MET A 58 13.74 -5.91 3.90
CA MET A 58 15.02 -6.09 3.21
C MET A 58 15.14 -7.55 2.77
N ALA A 59 15.59 -7.78 1.54
CA ALA A 59 15.73 -9.12 0.97
C ALA A 59 17.10 -9.31 0.33
N GLY A 60 17.68 -10.50 0.53
CA GLY A 60 18.83 -10.98 -0.20
C GLY A 60 18.36 -11.79 -1.41
N VAL A 61 18.77 -11.36 -2.60
CA VAL A 61 18.41 -11.99 -3.86
C VAL A 61 19.61 -12.68 -4.49
N CYS A 62 19.36 -13.80 -5.17
CA CYS A 62 20.39 -14.45 -5.98
C CYS A 62 20.56 -13.73 -7.33
N HIS A 63 21.56 -14.14 -8.12
CA HIS A 63 21.78 -13.58 -9.46
C HIS A 63 20.59 -13.74 -10.42
N HIS A 64 19.69 -14.70 -10.17
CA HIS A 64 18.47 -14.95 -10.95
C HIS A 64 17.25 -14.19 -10.43
N ASP A 65 17.45 -13.19 -9.56
CA ASP A 65 16.39 -12.37 -8.98
C ASP A 65 15.39 -13.16 -8.12
N ARG A 66 15.83 -14.29 -7.55
CA ARG A 66 15.03 -15.07 -6.60
C ARG A 66 15.41 -14.67 -5.18
N VAL A 67 14.40 -14.43 -4.35
CA VAL A 67 14.59 -14.19 -2.91
C VAL A 67 15.15 -15.45 -2.26
N VAL A 68 16.33 -15.32 -1.65
CA VAL A 68 16.95 -16.38 -0.85
C VAL A 68 16.47 -16.24 0.60
N MET A 69 16.46 -15.01 1.12
CA MET A 69 15.99 -14.69 2.46
C MET A 69 15.55 -13.23 2.56
N TRP A 70 14.74 -12.93 3.58
CA TRP A 70 14.20 -11.59 3.83
C TRP A 70 14.03 -11.35 5.34
N VAL A 71 13.94 -10.07 5.71
CA VAL A 71 13.78 -9.63 7.10
C VAL A 71 12.80 -8.46 7.18
N ASN A 72 11.94 -8.50 8.20
CA ASN A 72 11.09 -7.38 8.60
C ASN A 72 11.91 -6.35 9.37
N MET A 73 11.81 -5.09 8.97
CA MET A 73 12.47 -3.97 9.62
C MET A 73 11.47 -3.26 10.53
N TRP A 74 11.63 -3.35 11.85
CA TRP A 74 10.70 -2.73 12.80
C TRP A 74 11.02 -1.26 13.11
N THR A 75 12.25 -0.84 12.82
CA THR A 75 12.75 0.50 13.07
C THR A 75 13.07 1.22 11.75
N PRO A 76 12.48 2.40 11.51
CA PRO A 76 12.75 3.16 10.29
C PRO A 76 14.10 3.86 10.42
N SER A 77 15.13 3.37 9.70
CA SER A 77 16.39 4.08 9.37
C SER A 77 17.42 3.12 8.75
N GLU A 78 18.56 3.68 8.33
CA GLU A 78 19.77 3.03 7.79
C GLU A 78 20.50 2.19 8.86
N GLN A 79 19.80 1.17 9.37
CA GLN A 79 20.32 0.28 10.38
C GLN A 79 21.10 -0.85 9.71
N GLN A 80 22.42 -0.66 9.61
CA GLN A 80 23.35 -1.62 9.01
C GLN A 80 23.28 -3.02 9.64
N PHE A 81 22.79 -3.14 10.88
CA PHE A 81 22.66 -4.44 11.53
C PHE A 81 21.66 -5.37 10.83
N TYR A 82 20.61 -4.86 10.16
CA TYR A 82 19.72 -5.71 9.38
C TYR A 82 20.47 -6.34 8.20
N THR A 83 21.29 -5.54 7.52
CA THR A 83 22.15 -6.00 6.42
C THR A 83 23.16 -7.04 6.92
N LEU A 84 23.83 -6.77 8.05
CA LEU A 84 24.83 -7.69 8.62
C LEU A 84 24.19 -9.01 9.06
N ALA A 85 23.05 -8.96 9.76
CA ALA A 85 22.32 -10.16 10.16
C ALA A 85 21.82 -10.96 8.95
N LEU A 86 21.33 -10.27 7.91
CA LEU A 86 20.90 -10.92 6.68
C LEU A 86 22.06 -11.61 5.95
N ILE A 87 23.22 -10.96 5.85
CA ILE A 87 24.43 -11.56 5.25
C ILE A 87 24.89 -12.77 6.07
N ASP A 88 25.03 -12.63 7.39
CA ASP A 88 25.50 -13.70 8.26
C ASP A 88 24.60 -14.94 8.17
N THR A 89 23.28 -14.72 8.21
CA THR A 89 22.32 -15.81 8.11
C THR A 89 22.35 -16.45 6.71
N ILE A 90 22.47 -15.65 5.63
CA ILE A 90 22.59 -16.20 4.27
C ILE A 90 23.85 -17.06 4.13
N MET A 91 24.98 -16.61 4.67
CA MET A 91 26.24 -17.35 4.60
C MET A 91 26.22 -18.62 5.46
N ALA A 92 25.46 -18.63 6.56
CA ALA A 92 25.28 -19.80 7.42
C ALA A 92 24.38 -20.88 6.78
N GLU A 93 23.33 -20.47 6.06
CA GLU A 93 22.33 -21.38 5.48
C GLU A 93 22.66 -21.81 4.04
N LEU A 94 23.50 -21.06 3.32
CA LEU A 94 23.94 -21.43 1.98
C LEU A 94 24.88 -22.65 2.04
N PRO A 95 24.69 -23.65 1.18
CA PRO A 95 25.59 -24.79 1.13
C PRO A 95 26.98 -24.37 0.63
N MET A 96 28.04 -24.92 1.23
CA MET A 96 29.44 -24.65 0.85
C MET A 96 29.78 -25.06 -0.59
N HIS A 97 28.94 -25.88 -1.20
CA HIS A 97 29.08 -26.36 -2.57
C HIS A 97 27.70 -26.39 -3.23
N TRP A 98 27.72 -26.25 -4.55
CA TRP A 98 26.58 -26.16 -5.45
C TRP A 98 26.68 -27.24 -6.52
#